data_AF-A0A932VLE7-F1
#
_entry.id   AF-A0A932VLE7-F1
#
_cell.length_a   1.000
_cell.length_b   1.000
_cell.length_c   1.000
_cell.angle_alpha   90.00
_cell.angle_beta   90.00
_cell.angle_gamma   90.00
#
_symmetry.space_group_name_H-M   'P 1'
#
loop_
_entity.id
_entity.type
_entity.pdbx_description
1 polymer ?
#
loop_
_entity_poly.entity_id
_entity_poly.type
_entity_poly.pdbx_seq_one_letter_code
_entity_poly.pdbx_strand_id
1 'polypeptide(L)'
;MGHFHLMINHMPVVGTLFGVVLLAFGLKREGADLKLAAFWTFMFVTVVAAATYFTGDSAEEMLKHVPGVDGKALEKFIAPHEEAALVFLIAISVAGVLSAVAMVSHGKKNIVSPALLKILMAVSVVALLLAFRTAQLGGQIRHSEVRSASIGAVEKAEAEEFEYMDADENGMPDRANR
;
A
#
# COMPACT_ATOMS: atom_id res chain seq x y z
N MET A 1 -13.04 6.84 8.56
CA MET A 1 -12.89 6.25 7.21
C MET A 1 -11.51 5.59 6.95
N GLY A 2 -10.68 5.33 7.98
CA GLY A 2 -9.36 4.70 7.81
C GLY A 2 -9.36 3.17 7.68
N HIS A 3 -10.42 2.48 8.11
CA HIS A 3 -10.48 1.01 8.04
C HIS A 3 -10.69 0.47 6.61
N PHE A 4 -11.39 1.22 5.75
CA PHE A 4 -11.69 0.78 4.38
C PHE A 4 -10.49 0.98 3.44
N HIS A 5 -9.72 2.04 3.64
CA HIS A 5 -8.51 2.33 2.86
C HIS A 5 -7.35 1.39 3.21
N LEU A 6 -7.19 1.00 4.50
CA LEU A 6 -6.25 -0.04 4.93
C LEU A 6 -6.59 -1.44 4.36
N MET A 7 -7.88 -1.75 4.18
CA MET A 7 -8.30 -3.02 3.55
C MET A 7 -7.99 -3.07 2.06
N ILE A 8 -8.19 -1.96 1.32
CA ILE A 8 -7.90 -1.91 -0.13
C ILE A 8 -6.41 -2.10 -0.41
N ASN A 9 -5.53 -1.51 0.41
CA ASN A 9 -4.08 -1.70 0.28
C ASN A 9 -3.61 -3.13 0.61
N HIS A 10 -4.44 -3.93 1.28
CA HIS A 10 -4.16 -5.35 1.58
C HIS A 10 -4.73 -6.30 0.53
N MET A 11 -5.63 -5.84 -0.34
CA MET A 11 -6.20 -6.66 -1.41
C MET A 11 -5.12 -7.24 -2.35
N PRO A 12 -4.09 -6.49 -2.78
CA PRO A 12 -3.02 -7.05 -3.60
C PRO A 12 -2.24 -8.16 -2.89
N VAL A 13 -1.97 -8.02 -1.58
CA VAL A 13 -1.21 -9.00 -0.79
C VAL A 13 -2.00 -10.30 -0.64
N VAL A 14 -3.25 -10.20 -0.18
CA VAL A 14 -4.13 -11.36 0.03
C VAL A 14 -4.45 -12.04 -1.30
N GLY A 15 -4.73 -11.26 -2.35
CA GLY A 15 -4.96 -11.79 -3.68
C GLY A 15 -3.74 -12.50 -4.26
N THR A 16 -2.53 -11.97 -4.06
CA THR A 16 -1.29 -12.64 -4.50
C THR A 16 -1.10 -13.96 -3.75
N LEU A 17 -1.29 -13.98 -2.43
CA LEU A 17 -1.20 -15.20 -1.62
C LEU A 17 -2.20 -16.26 -2.11
N PHE A 18 -3.45 -15.83 -2.34
CA PHE A 18 -4.51 -16.71 -2.83
C PHE A 18 -4.15 -17.29 -4.22
N GLY A 19 -3.64 -16.47 -5.14
CA GLY A 19 -3.19 -16.91 -6.46
C GLY A 19 -2.04 -17.94 -6.39
N VAL A 20 -1.05 -17.71 -5.51
CA VAL A 20 0.07 -18.64 -5.28
C VAL A 20 -0.46 -19.98 -4.76
N VAL A 21 -1.36 -19.96 -3.79
CA VAL A 21 -1.96 -21.17 -3.21
C VAL A 21 -2.76 -21.94 -4.26
N LEU A 22 -3.62 -21.25 -5.03
CA LEU A 22 -4.37 -21.87 -6.12
C LEU A 22 -3.46 -22.53 -7.15
N LEU A 23 -2.40 -21.83 -7.59
CA LEU A 23 -1.46 -22.37 -8.56
C LEU A 23 -0.73 -23.58 -7.99
N ALA A 24 -0.31 -23.53 -6.72
CA ALA A 24 0.40 -24.64 -6.06
C ALA A 24 -0.48 -25.89 -5.98
N PHE A 25 -1.74 -25.74 -5.56
CA PHE A 25 -2.70 -26.84 -5.54
C PHE A 25 -3.04 -27.34 -6.94
N GLY A 26 -3.20 -26.45 -7.92
CA GLY A 26 -3.44 -26.81 -9.32
C GLY A 26 -2.28 -27.60 -9.92
N LEU A 27 -1.04 -27.26 -9.57
CA LEU A 27 0.14 -28.04 -9.97
C LEU A 27 0.19 -29.40 -9.27
N LYS A 28 -0.07 -29.46 -7.96
CA LYS A 28 -0.01 -30.70 -7.18
C LYS A 28 -1.11 -31.71 -7.53
N ARG A 29 -2.32 -31.24 -7.84
CA ARG A 29 -3.46 -32.09 -8.23
C ARG A 29 -3.65 -32.23 -9.73
N GLU A 30 -2.75 -31.63 -10.52
CA GLU A 30 -2.83 -31.52 -11.97
C GLU A 30 -4.12 -30.88 -12.53
N GLY A 31 -5.01 -30.36 -11.68
CA GLY A 31 -6.32 -29.82 -12.05
C GLY A 31 -6.25 -28.57 -12.92
N ALA A 32 -6.89 -28.62 -14.08
CA ALA A 32 -6.95 -27.51 -15.03
C ALA A 32 -7.71 -26.30 -14.44
N ASP A 33 -8.84 -26.54 -13.76
CA ASP A 33 -9.69 -25.49 -13.21
C ASP A 33 -8.98 -24.63 -12.16
N LEU A 34 -8.18 -25.25 -11.29
CA LEU A 34 -7.40 -24.53 -10.27
C LEU A 34 -6.28 -23.68 -10.89
N LYS A 35 -5.64 -24.16 -11.96
CA LYS A 35 -4.65 -23.38 -12.72
C LYS A 35 -5.31 -22.19 -13.39
N LEU A 36 -6.49 -22.41 -14.00
CA LEU A 36 -7.28 -21.36 -14.64
C LEU A 36 -7.70 -20.27 -13.64
N ALA A 37 -8.21 -20.69 -12.47
CA ALA A 37 -8.56 -19.79 -11.38
C ALA A 37 -7.34 -18.99 -10.89
N ALA A 38 -6.16 -19.62 -10.79
CA ALA A 38 -4.93 -18.91 -10.44
C ALA A 38 -4.55 -17.85 -11.48
N PHE A 39 -4.64 -18.17 -12.78
CA PHE A 39 -4.30 -17.22 -13.84
C PHE A 39 -5.23 -16.00 -13.82
N TRP A 40 -6.54 -16.23 -13.68
CA TRP A 40 -7.52 -15.16 -13.51
C TRP A 40 -7.23 -14.32 -12.26
N THR A 41 -6.88 -14.98 -11.15
CA THR A 41 -6.53 -14.30 -9.91
C THR A 41 -5.33 -13.37 -10.12
N PHE A 42 -4.23 -13.85 -10.71
CA PHE A 42 -3.06 -13.00 -10.93
C PHE A 42 -3.35 -11.81 -11.83
N MET A 43 -4.09 -12.02 -12.94
CA MET A 43 -4.52 -10.92 -13.81
C MET A 43 -5.36 -9.89 -13.07
N PHE A 44 -6.33 -10.34 -12.27
CA PHE A 44 -7.18 -9.44 -11.47
C PHE A 44 -6.35 -8.67 -10.44
N VAL A 45 -5.44 -9.36 -9.74
CA VAL A 45 -4.56 -8.74 -8.73
C VAL A 45 -3.63 -7.72 -9.36
N THR A 46 -3.11 -7.96 -10.57
CA THR A 46 -2.32 -6.96 -11.30
C THR A 46 -3.09 -5.66 -11.50
N VAL A 47 -4.36 -5.74 -11.93
CA VAL A 47 -5.20 -4.54 -12.15
C VAL A 47 -5.47 -3.81 -10.84
N VAL A 48 -5.82 -4.55 -9.78
CA VAL A 48 -6.06 -3.96 -8.44
C VAL A 48 -4.78 -3.33 -7.88
N ALA A 49 -3.63 -3.98 -8.03
CA ALA A 49 -2.34 -3.46 -7.57
C ALA A 49 -1.97 -2.15 -8.30
N ALA A 50 -2.18 -2.09 -9.61
CA ALA A 50 -1.94 -0.87 -10.38
C ALA A 50 -2.84 0.27 -9.92
N ALA A 51 -4.16 0.03 -9.78
CA ALA A 51 -5.08 1.04 -9.27
C ALA A 51 -4.68 1.52 -7.87
N THR A 52 -4.29 0.59 -7.00
CA THR A 52 -3.87 0.90 -5.62
C THR A 52 -2.60 1.77 -5.59
N TYR A 53 -1.59 1.44 -6.39
CA TYR A 53 -0.34 2.21 -6.47
C TYR A 53 -0.60 3.66 -6.90
N PHE A 54 -1.37 3.88 -7.98
CA PHE A 54 -1.67 5.23 -8.45
C PHE A 54 -2.52 6.03 -7.45
N THR A 55 -3.43 5.38 -6.72
CA THR A 55 -4.18 6.07 -5.65
C THR A 55 -3.32 6.43 -4.44
N GLY A 56 -2.20 5.72 -4.22
CA GLY A 56 -1.27 6.00 -3.12
C GLY A 56 -0.48 7.28 -3.34
N ASP A 57 0.00 7.49 -4.56
CA ASP A 57 0.74 8.71 -4.96
C ASP A 57 -0.10 9.98 -4.73
N SER A 58 -1.36 9.97 -5.16
CA SER A 58 -2.29 11.08 -4.90
C SER A 58 -2.54 11.32 -3.40
N ALA A 59 -2.54 10.27 -2.58
CA ALA A 59 -2.74 10.41 -1.13
C ALA A 59 -1.50 11.00 -0.45
N GLU A 60 -0.30 10.64 -0.90
CA GLU A 60 0.96 11.22 -0.42
C GLU A 60 1.03 12.73 -0.72
N GLU A 61 0.67 13.14 -1.94
CA GLU A 61 0.67 14.55 -2.32
C GLU A 61 -0.27 15.37 -1.44
N MET A 62 -1.43 14.82 -1.07
CA MET A 62 -2.35 15.47 -0.13
C MET A 62 -1.75 15.60 1.28
N LEU A 63 -1.03 14.58 1.77
CA LEU A 63 -0.41 14.59 3.10
C LEU A 63 0.74 15.60 3.21
N LYS A 64 1.50 15.82 2.14
CA LYS A 64 2.60 16.81 2.12
C LYS A 64 2.15 18.26 2.30
N HIS A 65 0.87 18.55 2.05
CA HIS A 65 0.30 19.90 2.14
C HIS A 65 -0.50 20.15 3.44
N VAL A 66 -0.51 19.19 4.38
CA VAL A 66 -1.22 19.34 5.66
C VAL A 66 -0.42 20.25 6.62
N PRO A 67 -1.00 21.36 7.11
CA PRO A 67 -0.35 22.22 8.10
C PRO A 67 -0.07 21.48 9.41
N GLY A 68 1.14 21.62 9.96
CA GLY A 68 1.56 20.95 11.20
C GLY A 68 2.16 19.55 11.02
N VAL A 69 2.33 19.08 9.78
CA VAL A 69 3.07 17.85 9.46
C VAL A 69 4.44 18.22 8.91
N ASP A 70 5.51 17.82 9.60
CA ASP A 70 6.86 17.93 9.05
C ASP A 70 7.04 16.91 7.91
N GLY A 71 6.74 17.35 6.69
CA GLY A 71 6.74 16.51 5.50
C GLY A 71 8.07 15.77 5.29
N LYS A 72 9.20 16.36 5.70
CA LYS A 72 10.53 15.73 5.61
C LYS A 72 10.73 14.58 6.59
N ALA A 73 10.08 14.63 7.74
CA ALA A 73 10.13 13.53 8.72
C ALA A 73 9.26 12.35 8.25
N LEU A 74 8.14 12.62 7.59
CA LEU A 74 7.22 11.60 7.08
C LEU A 74 7.76 10.92 5.80
N GLU A 75 8.45 11.68 4.93
CA GLU A 75 9.07 11.19 3.70
C GLU A 75 10.05 10.02 3.93
N LYS A 76 10.74 9.99 5.08
CA LYS A 76 11.64 8.88 5.48
C LYS A 76 10.93 7.53 5.61
N PHE A 77 9.61 7.54 5.81
CA PHE A 77 8.78 6.34 5.92
C PHE A 77 8.01 6.06 4.63
N ILE A 78 7.61 7.10 3.89
CA ILE A 78 6.84 6.94 2.64
C ILE A 78 7.73 6.47 1.49
N ALA A 79 8.88 7.10 1.25
CA ALA A 79 9.77 6.76 0.13
C ALA A 79 10.14 5.26 0.05
N PRO A 80 10.58 4.58 1.14
CA PRO A 80 10.89 3.15 1.06
C PRO A 80 9.65 2.27 0.82
N HIS A 81 8.47 2.70 1.28
CA HIS A 81 7.22 2.00 1.01
C HIS A 81 6.82 2.12 -0.46
N GLU A 82 6.93 3.32 -1.03
CA GLU A 82 6.62 3.59 -2.43
C GLU A 82 7.56 2.80 -3.36
N GLU A 83 8.86 2.79 -3.07
CA GLU A 83 9.84 2.01 -3.82
C GLU A 83 9.50 0.51 -3.77
N ALA A 84 9.18 -0.01 -2.58
CA ALA A 84 8.77 -1.40 -2.42
C ALA A 84 7.46 -1.70 -3.19
N ALA A 85 6.50 -0.79 -3.15
CA ALA A 85 5.22 -0.91 -3.86
C ALA A 85 5.43 -0.94 -5.39
N LEU A 86 6.33 -0.12 -5.92
CA LEU A 86 6.67 -0.12 -7.33
C LEU A 86 7.34 -1.44 -7.76
N VAL A 87 8.30 -1.93 -6.97
CA VAL A 87 8.98 -3.21 -7.24
C VAL A 87 7.98 -4.39 -7.18
N PHE A 88 7.05 -4.36 -6.21
CA PHE A 88 5.94 -5.30 -6.15
C PHE A 88 5.04 -5.20 -7.40
N LEU A 89 4.64 -3.98 -7.80
CA LEU A 89 3.80 -3.75 -8.97
C LEU A 89 4.42 -4.33 -10.25
N ILE A 90 5.73 -4.14 -10.43
CA ILE A 90 6.46 -4.74 -11.56
C ILE A 90 6.39 -6.27 -11.49
N ALA A 91 6.71 -6.87 -10.34
CA ALA A 91 6.71 -8.32 -10.18
C ALA A 91 5.33 -8.95 -10.41
N ILE A 92 4.26 -8.37 -9.85
CA ILE A 92 2.90 -8.86 -10.03
C ILE A 92 2.39 -8.62 -11.46
N SER A 93 2.85 -7.58 -12.14
CA SER A 93 2.56 -7.35 -13.57
C SER A 93 3.19 -8.42 -14.45
N VAL A 94 4.44 -8.81 -14.18
CA VAL A 94 5.07 -9.93 -14.87
C VAL A 94 4.28 -11.23 -14.64
N ALA A 95 3.86 -11.51 -13.40
CA ALA A 95 3.01 -12.67 -13.11
C ALA A 95 1.65 -12.62 -13.85
N GLY A 96 1.03 -11.44 -13.95
CA GLY A 96 -0.20 -11.23 -14.70
C GLY A 96 -0.04 -11.48 -16.20
N VAL A 97 1.03 -10.98 -16.81
CA VAL A 97 1.35 -11.21 -18.24
C VAL A 97 1.63 -12.69 -18.49
N LEU A 98 2.44 -13.35 -17.64
CA LEU A 98 2.69 -14.79 -17.74
C LEU A 98 1.40 -15.61 -17.59
N SER A 99 0.49 -15.17 -16.73
CA SER A 99 -0.84 -15.77 -16.55
C SER A 99 -1.71 -15.62 -17.81
N ALA A 100 -1.69 -14.46 -18.46
CA ALA A 100 -2.38 -14.27 -19.74
C ALA A 100 -1.80 -15.16 -20.85
N VAL A 101 -0.47 -15.30 -20.93
CA VAL A 101 0.20 -16.22 -21.87
C VAL A 101 -0.19 -17.68 -21.58
N ALA A 102 -0.24 -18.07 -20.31
CA ALA A 102 -0.66 -19.41 -19.89
C ALA A 102 -2.13 -19.67 -20.24
N MET A 103 -3.01 -18.69 -20.05
CA MET A 103 -4.42 -18.72 -20.40
C MET A 103 -4.64 -18.95 -21.90
N VAL A 104 -3.97 -18.17 -22.75
CA VAL A 104 -4.06 -18.32 -24.22
C VAL A 104 -3.50 -19.68 -24.66
N SER A 105 -2.43 -20.15 -24.03
CA SER A 105 -1.85 -21.46 -24.33
C SER A 105 -2.80 -22.61 -23.97
N HIS A 106 -3.49 -22.48 -22.83
CA HIS A 106 -4.51 -23.43 -22.41
C HIS A 106 -5.67 -23.46 -23.42
N GLY A 107 -6.23 -22.31 -23.82
CA GLY A 107 -7.34 -22.27 -24.78
C GLY A 107 -7.02 -22.84 -26.17
N LYS A 108 -5.76 -22.76 -26.63
CA LYS A 108 -5.34 -23.25 -27.95
C LYS A 108 -5.05 -24.76 -27.99
N LYS A 109 -4.47 -25.32 -26.92
CA LYS A 109 -3.93 -26.69 -26.92
C LYS A 109 -4.38 -27.54 -25.72
N ASN A 110 -5.21 -26.99 -24.82
CA ASN A 110 -5.55 -27.54 -23.50
C ASN A 110 -4.34 -27.91 -22.62
N ILE A 111 -3.13 -27.47 -23.00
CA ILE A 111 -1.88 -27.83 -22.33
C ILE A 111 -1.06 -26.55 -22.15
N VAL A 112 -0.64 -26.30 -20.91
CA VAL A 112 0.29 -25.22 -20.56
C VAL A 112 1.67 -25.85 -20.32
N SER A 113 2.72 -25.23 -20.87
CA SER A 113 4.09 -25.72 -20.70
C SER A 113 4.46 -25.82 -19.21
N PRO A 114 5.01 -26.96 -18.74
CA PRO A 114 5.49 -27.08 -17.36
C PRO A 114 6.55 -26.05 -16.99
N ALA A 115 7.38 -25.63 -17.95
CA ALA A 115 8.38 -24.59 -17.74
C ALA A 115 7.71 -23.23 -17.46
N LEU A 116 6.68 -22.86 -18.22
CA LEU A 116 5.93 -21.62 -18.01
C LEU A 116 5.25 -21.61 -16.62
N LEU A 117 4.66 -22.73 -16.21
CA LEU A 117 4.03 -22.87 -14.90
C LEU A 117 5.04 -22.73 -13.74
N LYS A 118 6.24 -23.30 -13.89
CA LYS A 118 7.33 -23.17 -12.90
C LYS A 118 7.84 -21.73 -12.81
N ILE A 119 8.01 -21.06 -13.96
CA ILE A 119 8.43 -19.65 -14.00
C ILE A 119 7.36 -18.78 -13.36
N LEU A 120 6.09 -18.94 -13.73
CA LEU A 120 4.97 -18.21 -13.13
C LEU A 120 4.92 -18.43 -11.61
N MET A 121 5.07 -19.67 -11.14
CA MET A 121 5.13 -19.98 -9.71
C MET A 121 6.29 -19.23 -9.04
N ALA A 122 7.51 -19.31 -9.57
CA ALA A 122 8.67 -18.63 -9.00
C ALA A 122 8.48 -17.10 -8.93
N VAL A 123 8.02 -16.48 -10.03
CA VAL A 123 7.73 -15.04 -10.08
C VAL A 123 6.64 -14.66 -9.08
N SER A 124 5.57 -15.46 -8.98
CA SER A 124 4.47 -15.19 -8.04
C SER A 124 4.88 -15.29 -6.58
N VAL A 125 5.79 -16.20 -6.23
CA VAL A 125 6.37 -16.29 -4.87
C VAL A 125 7.24 -15.07 -4.59
N VAL A 126 8.06 -14.63 -5.54
CA VAL A 126 8.85 -13.39 -5.39
C VAL A 126 7.93 -12.19 -5.22
N ALA A 127 6.87 -12.07 -6.03
CA ALA A 127 5.87 -11.01 -5.91
C ALA A 127 5.19 -11.04 -4.54
N LEU A 128 4.86 -12.22 -4.00
CA LEU A 128 4.28 -12.36 -2.66
C LEU A 128 5.23 -11.84 -1.56
N LEU A 129 6.51 -12.18 -1.63
CA LEU A 129 7.50 -11.70 -0.65
C LEU A 129 7.66 -10.17 -0.72
N LEU A 130 7.65 -9.59 -1.92
CA LEU A 130 7.67 -8.14 -2.13
C LEU A 130 6.40 -7.47 -1.60
N ALA A 131 5.24 -8.12 -1.77
CA ALA A 131 3.97 -7.65 -1.22
C ALA A 131 4.01 -7.59 0.31
N PHE A 132 4.55 -8.62 0.97
CA PHE A 132 4.76 -8.62 2.41
C PHE A 132 5.71 -7.49 2.87
N ARG A 133 6.83 -7.29 2.16
CA ARG A 133 7.76 -6.19 2.45
C ARG A 133 7.07 -4.83 2.33
N THR A 134 6.28 -4.63 1.28
CA THR A 134 5.51 -3.39 1.07
C THR A 134 4.53 -3.16 2.22
N ALA A 135 3.81 -4.20 2.65
CA ALA A 135 2.89 -4.13 3.78
C ALA A 135 3.58 -3.83 5.12
N GLN A 136 4.76 -4.42 5.36
CA GLN A 136 5.58 -4.14 6.55
C GLN A 136 6.00 -2.67 6.62
N LEU A 137 6.43 -2.09 5.49
CA LEU A 137 6.82 -0.68 5.42
C LEU A 137 5.61 0.25 5.56
N GLY A 138 4.47 -0.10 4.94
CA GLY A 138 3.22 0.66 5.09
C GLY A 138 2.72 0.73 6.54
N GLY A 139 2.94 -0.34 7.32
CA GLY A 139 2.66 -0.35 8.76
C GLY A 139 3.49 0.66 9.58
N GLN A 140 4.66 1.07 9.09
CA GLN A 140 5.51 2.06 9.76
C GLN A 140 5.01 3.48 9.55
N ILE A 141 4.47 3.79 8.35
CA ILE A 141 3.89 5.11 8.01
C ILE A 141 2.77 5.47 8.98
N ARG A 142 1.88 4.51 9.29
CA ARG A 142 0.78 4.74 10.24
C ARG A 142 1.26 5.16 11.63
N HIS A 143 2.38 4.60 12.10
CA HIS A 143 2.93 4.97 13.42
C HIS A 143 3.60 6.34 13.40
N SER A 144 4.22 6.74 12.27
CA SER A 144 4.76 8.09 12.14
C SER A 144 3.65 9.13 12.00
N GLU A 145 2.59 8.88 11.23
CA GLU A 145 1.44 9.79 11.12
C GLU A 145 0.78 10.07 12.48
N VAL A 146 0.54 9.03 13.29
CA VAL A 146 -0.04 9.19 14.63
C VAL A 146 0.88 10.01 15.54
N ARG A 147 2.20 9.82 15.44
CA ARG A 147 3.20 10.56 16.22
C ARG A 147 3.31 12.02 15.76
N SER A 148 3.38 12.28 14.46
CA SER A 148 3.41 13.64 13.91
C SER A 148 2.13 14.41 14.25
N ALA A 149 0.96 13.78 14.15
CA ALA A 149 -0.30 14.40 14.55
C ALA A 149 -0.33 14.73 16.05
N SER A 150 0.23 13.87 16.91
CA SER A 150 0.34 14.17 18.35
C SER A 150 1.28 15.34 18.64
N ILE A 151 2.38 15.48 17.91
CA ILE A 151 3.34 16.58 18.09
C ILE A 151 2.72 17.91 17.63
N GLY A 152 2.06 17.94 16.46
CA GLY A 152 1.40 19.15 15.97
C GLY A 152 0.22 19.60 16.85
N ALA A 153 -0.47 18.68 17.52
CA ALA A 153 -1.52 19.02 18.48
C ALA A 153 -0.97 19.68 19.76
N VAL A 154 0.23 19.28 20.20
CA VAL A 154 0.91 19.87 21.37
C VAL A 154 1.41 21.27 21.04
N GLU A 155 2.04 21.47 19.88
CA GLU A 155 2.54 22.78 19.43
C GLU A 155 1.40 23.81 19.27
N LYS A 156 0.23 23.38 18.77
CA LYS A 156 -0.94 24.24 18.65
C LYS A 156 -1.53 24.63 20.02
N ALA A 157 -1.54 23.70 20.98
CA ALA A 157 -2.01 23.97 22.34
C ALA A 157 -1.09 24.96 23.07
N GLU A 158 0.23 24.81 22.92
CA GLU A 158 1.20 25.76 23.49
C GLU A 158 1.09 27.15 22.85
N ALA A 159 0.84 27.22 21.53
CA ALA A 159 0.64 28.50 20.85
C ALA A 159 -0.64 29.22 21.29
N GLU A 160 -1.75 28.49 21.47
CA GLU A 160 -3.02 29.04 21.97
C GLU A 160 -2.92 29.48 23.45
N GLU A 161 -2.12 28.79 24.27
CA GLU A 161 -1.85 29.16 25.67
C GLU A 161 -0.98 30.43 25.77
N PHE A 162 0.04 30.56 24.91
CA PHE A 162 0.87 31.78 24.82
C PHE A 162 0.05 32.98 24.34
N GLU A 163 -0.82 32.80 23.34
CA GLU A 163 -1.70 33.86 22.84
C GLU A 163 -2.71 34.32 23.91
N TYR A 164 -3.19 33.41 24.77
CA TYR A 164 -4.06 33.74 25.90
C TYR A 164 -3.32 34.49 27.02
N MET A 165 -2.06 34.13 27.31
CA MET A 165 -1.24 34.83 28.30
C MET A 165 -0.85 36.24 27.86
N ASP A 166 -0.50 36.44 26.58
CA ASP A 166 -0.21 37.77 26.02
C ASP A 166 -1.46 38.68 25.97
N ALA A 167 -2.66 38.08 25.86
CA ALA A 167 -3.94 38.80 25.88
C ALA A 167 -4.36 39.24 27.30
N ASP A 168 -3.98 38.51 28.35
CA ASP A 168 -4.16 38.90 29.77
C ASP A 168 -3.21 40.06 30.14
N GLU A 169 -1.93 39.95 29.75
CA GLU A 169 -0.91 40.95 30.08
C GLU A 169 -1.18 42.33 29.41
N ASN A 170 -1.78 42.35 28.22
CA ASN A 170 -2.20 43.59 27.54
C ASN A 170 -3.67 44.00 27.80
N GLY A 171 -4.40 43.24 28.61
CA GLY A 171 -5.86 43.34 28.77
C GLY A 171 -6.36 44.13 29.98
N MET A 172 -5.49 44.70 30.83
CA MET A 172 -5.94 45.55 31.93
C MET A 172 -6.28 46.97 31.43
N PRO A 173 -7.57 47.39 31.37
CA PRO A 173 -7.85 48.81 31.27
C PRO A 173 -7.31 49.49 32.52
N ASP A 174 -6.37 50.40 32.30
CA ASP A 174 -5.79 51.30 33.29
C ASP A 174 -6.91 51.92 34.16
N ARG A 175 -7.13 51.31 35.33
CA ARG A 175 -7.98 51.86 36.39
C ARG A 175 -7.12 52.77 37.28
N ALA A 176 -6.43 53.73 36.70
CA ALA A 176 -5.75 54.79 37.44
C ALA A 176 -6.23 56.18 36.98
N ASN A 177 -7.51 56.48 37.20
CA ASN A 177 -7.93 57.86 37.44
C ASN A 177 -9.18 57.88 38.33
N ARG A 178 -8.96 58.08 39.64
CA ARG A 178 -10.00 58.40 40.62
C ARG A 178 -9.44 59.41 41.61
#